data_AF-A0A1L9SDT7-F1
#
_entry.id   AF-A0A1L9SDT7-F1
#
_cell.length_a   1.000
_cell.length_b   1.000
_cell.length_c   1.000
_cell.angle_alpha   90.00
_cell.angle_beta   90.00
_cell.angle_gamma   90.00
#
_symmetry.space_group_name_H-M   'P 1'
#
loop_
_entity.id
_entity.type
_entity.pdbx_description
1 polymer ?
#
loop_
_entity_poly.entity_id
_entity_poly.type
_entity_poly.pdbx_seq_one_letter_code
_entity_poly.pdbx_strand_id
1 'polypeptide(L)'
;MSAVTEELQADMQASSARAGLSAAIIDGLTSSTCTGPDVWKTVGESGVRVCVLAGERQDPVQTTREQGKTLKETGPAKNQTENKAFLVREAMHAWSLSHPALFAEGIDAWIARREMPVGYEEI
;
A
#
# COMPACT_ATOMS: atom_id res chain seq x y z
N MET A 1 -31.57 10.48 -20.91
CA MET A 1 -30.55 10.07 -19.92
C MET A 1 -30.85 10.84 -18.64
N SER A 2 -30.85 10.20 -17.48
CA SER A 2 -31.43 10.75 -16.25
C SER A 2 -30.57 11.90 -15.68
N ALA A 3 -31.18 12.96 -15.16
CA ALA A 3 -30.49 14.10 -14.55
C ALA A 3 -29.46 13.68 -13.46
N VAL A 4 -29.71 12.55 -12.80
CA VAL A 4 -28.81 11.95 -11.80
C VAL A 4 -27.44 11.59 -12.39
N THR A 5 -27.36 11.20 -13.66
CA THR A 5 -26.08 10.89 -14.31
C THR A 5 -25.28 12.14 -14.66
N GLU A 6 -25.94 13.26 -14.95
CA GLU A 6 -25.27 14.52 -15.28
C GLU A 6 -24.74 15.21 -14.02
N GLU A 7 -25.49 15.17 -12.92
CA GLU A 7 -25.03 15.67 -11.62
C GLU A 7 -23.83 14.88 -11.09
N LEU A 8 -23.87 13.54 -11.17
CA LEU A 8 -22.75 12.69 -10.77
C LEU A 8 -21.49 12.95 -11.63
N GLN A 9 -21.67 13.17 -12.93
CA GLN A 9 -20.57 13.46 -13.84
C GLN A 9 -19.97 14.84 -13.59
N ALA A 10 -20.79 15.84 -13.26
CA ALA A 10 -20.33 17.17 -12.87
C ALA A 10 -19.53 17.14 -11.56
N ASP A 11 -19.97 16.36 -10.57
CA ASP A 11 -19.28 16.20 -9.28
C ASP A 11 -17.94 15.49 -9.43
N MET A 12 -17.88 14.44 -10.25
CA MET A 12 -16.60 13.76 -10.58
C MET A 12 -15.61 14.72 -11.25
N GLN A 13 -16.06 15.55 -12.19
CA GLN A 13 -15.20 16.55 -12.83
C GLN A 13 -14.78 17.67 -11.88
N ALA A 14 -15.66 18.13 -10.98
CA ALA A 14 -15.33 19.09 -9.94
C ALA A 14 -14.30 18.53 -8.92
N SER A 15 -14.35 17.23 -8.62
CA SER A 15 -13.35 16.56 -7.76
C SER A 15 -11.97 16.51 -8.42
N SER A 16 -11.92 16.29 -9.74
CA SER A 16 -10.68 16.31 -10.53
C SER A 16 -10.10 17.72 -10.68
N ALA A 17 -10.93 18.76 -10.57
CA ALA A 17 -10.48 20.15 -10.58
C ALA A 17 -9.93 20.63 -9.22
N ARG A 18 -10.20 19.91 -8.12
CA ARG A 18 -9.61 20.14 -6.78
C ARG A 18 -8.20 19.53 -6.62
N ALA A 19 -7.58 19.14 -7.74
CA ALA A 19 -6.26 18.50 -7.91
C ALA A 19 -5.04 19.33 -7.43
N GLY A 20 -5.17 20.20 -6.43
CA GLY A 20 -4.02 20.83 -5.79
C GLY A 20 -3.39 19.89 -4.77
N LEU A 21 -4.14 19.62 -3.70
CA LEU A 21 -3.64 18.80 -2.58
C LEU A 21 -3.74 17.30 -2.88
N SER A 22 -4.84 16.84 -3.49
CA SER A 22 -5.00 15.43 -3.85
C SER A 22 -4.03 15.02 -4.95
N ALA A 23 -3.77 15.87 -5.94
CA ALA A 23 -2.74 15.57 -6.94
C ALA A 23 -1.33 15.75 -6.38
N ALA A 24 -1.08 16.64 -5.42
CA ALA A 24 0.23 16.70 -4.73
C ALA A 24 0.43 15.54 -3.74
N ILE A 25 -0.64 14.99 -3.16
CA ILE A 25 -0.59 13.78 -2.33
C ILE A 25 -0.42 12.57 -3.23
N ILE A 26 -1.20 12.44 -4.31
CA ILE A 26 -1.01 11.38 -5.31
C ILE A 26 0.38 11.52 -5.91
N ASP A 27 0.81 12.71 -6.33
CA ASP A 27 2.17 12.97 -6.82
C ASP A 27 3.21 12.74 -5.73
N GLY A 28 3.00 13.01 -4.44
CA GLY A 28 3.95 12.63 -3.39
C GLY A 28 4.00 11.10 -3.15
N LEU A 29 2.86 10.42 -3.27
CA LEU A 29 2.71 8.98 -3.18
C LEU A 29 3.22 8.26 -4.44
N THR A 30 3.16 8.91 -5.61
CA THR A 30 3.59 8.38 -6.91
C THR A 30 4.96 8.89 -7.33
N SER A 31 5.45 10.03 -6.85
CA SER A 31 6.80 10.61 -7.08
C SER A 31 7.80 10.16 -6.01
N SER A 32 7.32 9.56 -4.92
CA SER A 32 7.98 8.35 -4.40
C SER A 32 7.78 7.19 -5.39
N THR A 33 8.06 7.43 -6.67
CA THR A 33 8.23 6.37 -7.65
C THR A 33 9.44 5.60 -7.17
N CYS A 34 9.16 4.48 -6.52
CA CYS A 34 10.13 3.43 -6.26
C CYS A 34 10.56 2.75 -7.57
N THR A 35 10.84 3.50 -8.64
CA THR A 35 11.03 3.01 -10.01
C THR A 35 12.50 2.97 -10.45
N GLY A 36 13.43 3.21 -9.53
CA GLY A 36 14.83 2.88 -9.73
C GLY A 36 15.09 1.38 -9.52
N PRO A 37 16.13 0.80 -10.15
CA PRO A 37 16.43 -0.64 -10.04
C PRO A 37 16.66 -1.12 -8.60
N ASP A 38 16.96 -0.22 -7.65
CA ASP A 38 17.38 -0.56 -6.29
C ASP A 38 16.47 0.03 -5.18
N VAL A 39 15.26 0.51 -5.48
CA VAL A 39 14.49 1.25 -4.45
C VAL A 39 14.15 0.41 -3.22
N TRP A 40 13.83 -0.87 -3.39
CA TRP A 40 13.53 -1.74 -2.24
C TRP A 40 14.73 -1.94 -1.31
N LYS A 41 15.95 -1.86 -1.85
CA LYS A 41 17.16 -1.85 -1.05
C LYS A 41 17.31 -0.54 -0.28
N THR A 42 17.10 0.61 -0.94
CA THR A 42 17.11 1.92 -0.27
C THR A 42 16.05 2.00 0.85
N VAL A 43 14.86 1.48 0.60
CA VAL A 43 13.78 1.42 1.60
C VAL A 43 14.17 0.53 2.77
N GLY A 44 14.75 -0.64 2.52
CA GLY A 44 15.23 -1.54 3.58
C GLY A 44 16.37 -0.94 4.41
N GLU A 45 17.25 -0.16 3.78
CA GLU A 45 18.38 0.53 4.43
C GLU A 45 17.98 1.83 5.14
N SER A 46 16.75 2.33 4.94
CA SER A 46 16.28 3.60 5.49
C SER A 46 16.24 3.67 7.02
N GLY A 47 16.26 2.51 7.69
CA GLY A 47 16.15 2.42 9.14
C GLY A 47 14.73 2.63 9.68
N VAL A 48 13.73 2.71 8.81
CA VAL A 48 12.30 2.76 9.17
C VAL A 48 11.70 1.35 9.10
N ARG A 49 10.70 1.07 9.94
CA ARG A 49 9.95 -0.20 9.92
C ARG A 49 8.97 -0.19 8.75
N VAL A 50 9.12 -1.11 7.80
CA VAL A 50 8.32 -1.15 6.57
C VAL A 50 7.41 -2.38 6.51
N CYS A 51 6.15 -2.16 6.13
CA CYS A 51 5.18 -3.19 5.82
C CYS A 51 4.69 -3.03 4.38
N VAL A 52 4.87 -4.07 3.57
CA VAL A 52 4.39 -4.12 2.19
C VAL A 52 3.14 -5.00 2.12
N LEU A 53 2.11 -4.55 1.43
CA LEU A 53 0.83 -5.24 1.32
C LEU A 53 0.47 -5.45 -0.16
N ALA A 54 -0.08 -6.60 -0.49
CA ALA A 54 -0.67 -6.88 -1.80
C ALA A 54 -1.97 -7.67 -1.67
N GLY A 55 -2.95 -7.37 -2.51
CA GLY A 55 -4.17 -8.15 -2.65
C GLY A 55 -3.96 -9.41 -3.50
N GLU A 56 -4.28 -10.57 -2.95
CA GLU A 56 -4.00 -11.89 -3.55
C GLU A 56 -4.54 -12.08 -4.98
N ARG A 57 -5.69 -11.48 -5.33
CA ARG A 57 -6.41 -11.80 -6.57
C ARG A 57 -5.94 -11.03 -7.81
N GLN A 58 -5.27 -9.88 -7.63
CA GLN A 58 -5.00 -8.97 -8.76
C GLN A 58 -3.63 -8.30 -8.70
N ASP A 59 -3.05 -8.12 -7.51
CA ASP A 59 -1.73 -7.52 -7.40
C ASP A 59 -0.64 -8.51 -7.84
N PRO A 60 0.55 -8.03 -8.25
CA PRO A 60 1.65 -8.90 -8.66
C PRO A 60 2.30 -9.58 -7.44
N VAL A 61 1.64 -10.62 -6.92
CA VAL A 61 2.03 -11.37 -5.70
C VAL A 61 3.50 -11.78 -5.71
N GLN A 62 4.00 -12.29 -6.84
CA GLN A 62 5.38 -12.73 -6.95
C GLN A 62 6.36 -11.57 -6.80
N THR A 63 6.06 -10.43 -7.41
CA THR A 63 6.85 -9.20 -7.26
C THR A 63 6.81 -8.72 -5.81
N THR A 64 5.65 -8.73 -5.16
CA THR A 64 5.55 -8.36 -3.73
C THR A 64 6.37 -9.29 -2.83
N ARG A 65 6.41 -10.58 -3.12
CA ARG A 65 7.24 -11.55 -2.39
C ARG A 65 8.73 -11.24 -2.54
N GLU A 66 9.17 -10.95 -3.76
CA GLU A 66 10.55 -10.56 -4.04
C GLU A 66 10.94 -9.28 -3.30
N GLN A 67 10.05 -8.28 -3.30
CA GLN A 67 10.23 -7.03 -2.55
C GLN A 67 10.32 -7.28 -1.03
N GLY A 68 9.41 -8.11 -0.49
CA GLY A 68 9.43 -8.51 0.91
C GLY A 68 10.74 -9.19 1.32
N LYS A 69 11.25 -10.08 0.45
CA LYS A 69 12.55 -10.72 0.64
C LYS A 69 13.68 -9.69 0.65
N THR A 70 13.74 -8.79 -0.34
CA THR A 70 14.76 -7.74 -0.38
C THR A 70 14.75 -6.88 0.88
N LEU A 71 13.57 -6.49 1.38
CA LEU A 71 13.43 -5.70 2.60
C LEU A 71 13.92 -6.44 3.85
N LYS A 72 13.63 -7.75 3.95
CA LYS A 72 14.09 -8.61 5.04
C LYS A 72 15.61 -8.83 5.01
N GLU A 73 16.22 -8.90 3.83
CA GLU A 73 17.66 -9.11 3.67
C GLU A 73 18.48 -7.84 3.89
N THR A 74 17.92 -6.67 3.56
CA THR A 74 18.63 -5.38 3.62
C THR A 74 18.43 -4.62 4.94
N GLY A 75 17.31 -4.86 5.64
CA GLY A 75 16.99 -4.24 6.94
C GLY A 75 17.81 -4.65 8.19
N PRO A 76 18.39 -5.86 8.31
CA PRO A 76 19.00 -6.31 9.57
C PRO A 76 20.38 -5.71 9.86
N ALA A 77 21.10 -5.23 8.83
CA ALA A 77 22.52 -4.89 8.97
C ALA A 77 22.79 -3.60 9.78
N LYS A 78 21.77 -2.78 10.10
CA LYS A 78 21.96 -1.54 10.87
C LYS A 78 20.99 -1.31 12.04
N ASN A 79 19.70 -1.66 11.95
CA ASN A 79 18.70 -1.03 12.84
C ASN A 79 17.69 -1.96 13.55
N GLN A 80 17.83 -3.29 13.51
CA GLN A 80 16.83 -4.22 14.14
C GLN A 80 15.37 -3.95 13.69
N THR A 81 15.18 -3.33 12.53
CA THR A 81 13.87 -2.94 12.02
C THR A 81 13.19 -4.14 11.36
N GLU A 82 12.11 -4.61 11.98
CA GLU A 82 11.30 -5.73 11.51
C GLU A 82 10.53 -5.31 10.26
N ASN A 83 11.09 -5.54 9.08
CA ASN A 83 10.39 -5.34 7.81
C ASN A 83 9.57 -6.58 7.47
N LYS A 84 8.32 -6.38 7.03
CA LYS A 84 7.40 -7.46 6.67
C LYS A 84 6.69 -7.21 5.35
N ALA A 85 6.26 -8.29 4.73
CA ALA A 85 5.38 -8.26 3.58
C ALA A 85 4.21 -9.22 3.84
N PHE A 86 3.00 -8.81 3.45
CA PHE A 86 1.80 -9.62 3.61
C PHE A 86 0.96 -9.64 2.33
N LEU A 87 0.31 -10.78 2.11
CA LEU A 87 -0.83 -10.88 1.22
C LEU A 87 -2.11 -10.70 2.01
N VAL A 88 -3.00 -9.87 1.51
CA VAL A 88 -4.38 -9.82 1.98
C VAL A 88 -5.17 -10.83 1.15
N ARG A 89 -5.60 -11.90 1.82
CA ARG A 89 -6.34 -13.01 1.21
C ARG A 89 -7.61 -12.50 0.56
N GLU A 90 -7.91 -13.05 -0.62
CA GLU A 90 -9.12 -12.76 -1.40
C GLU A 90 -9.30 -11.29 -1.85
N ALA A 91 -8.34 -10.41 -1.53
CA ALA A 91 -8.40 -9.00 -1.85
C ALA A 91 -8.00 -8.71 -3.31
N MET A 92 -8.65 -7.70 -3.90
CA MET A 92 -8.31 -7.14 -5.21
C MET A 92 -7.50 -5.86 -5.05
N HIS A 93 -7.05 -5.25 -6.16
CA HIS A 93 -6.40 -3.95 -6.10
C HIS A 93 -7.33 -2.91 -5.44
N ALA A 94 -6.76 -1.99 -4.66
CA ALA A 94 -7.51 -1.02 -3.86
C ALA A 94 -8.53 -1.65 -2.88
N TRP A 95 -8.19 -2.80 -2.30
CA TRP A 95 -9.07 -3.50 -1.35
C TRP A 95 -9.41 -2.73 -0.07
N SER A 96 -8.71 -1.62 0.23
CA SER A 96 -9.14 -0.70 1.27
C SER A 96 -10.57 -0.16 1.05
N LEU A 97 -11.04 -0.14 -0.20
CA LEU A 97 -12.42 0.24 -0.54
C LEU A 97 -13.42 -0.89 -0.33
N SER A 98 -13.02 -2.14 -0.62
CA SER A 98 -13.90 -3.31 -0.49
C SER A 98 -13.95 -3.87 0.93
N HIS A 99 -12.85 -3.73 1.69
CA HIS A 99 -12.72 -4.22 3.07
C HIS A 99 -12.11 -3.14 4.00
N PRO A 100 -12.79 -1.99 4.18
CA PRO A 100 -12.26 -0.85 4.92
C PRO A 100 -11.93 -1.15 6.39
N ALA A 101 -12.73 -2.02 7.02
CA ALA A 101 -12.48 -2.45 8.40
C ALA A 101 -11.18 -3.26 8.54
N LEU A 102 -10.99 -4.25 7.66
CA LEU A 102 -9.78 -5.09 7.64
C LEU A 102 -8.52 -4.27 7.31
N PHE A 103 -8.67 -3.24 6.47
CA PHE A 103 -7.60 -2.29 6.17
C PHE A 103 -7.21 -1.50 7.41
N ALA A 104 -8.18 -0.84 8.05
CA ALA A 104 -7.95 -0.05 9.25
C ALA A 104 -7.33 -0.89 10.38
N GLU A 105 -7.84 -2.10 10.60
CA GLU A 105 -7.34 -3.01 11.63
C GLU A 105 -5.90 -3.45 11.36
N GLY A 106 -5.53 -3.75 10.10
CA GLY A 106 -4.16 -4.12 9.76
C GLY A 106 -3.17 -2.96 9.91
N ILE A 107 -3.56 -1.74 9.54
CA ILE A 107 -2.72 -0.55 9.77
C ILE A 107 -2.51 -0.31 11.27
N ASP A 108 -3.58 -0.39 12.06
CA ASP A 108 -3.50 -0.23 13.52
C ASP A 108 -2.62 -1.32 14.15
N ALA A 109 -2.81 -2.59 13.76
CA ALA A 109 -2.00 -3.71 14.23
C ALA A 109 -0.51 -3.50 13.91
N TRP A 110 -0.19 -3.09 12.67
CA TRP A 110 1.17 -2.80 12.27
C TRP A 110 1.80 -1.67 13.09
N ILE A 111 1.10 -0.54 13.25
CA ILE A 111 1.59 0.61 14.02
C ILE A 111 1.83 0.22 15.47
N ALA A 112 0.86 -0.47 16.08
CA ALA A 112 0.86 -0.91 17.47
C ALA A 112 1.79 -2.11 17.75
N ARG A 113 2.48 -2.65 16.74
CA ARG A 113 3.32 -3.87 16.86
C ARG A 113 2.55 -5.07 17.40
N ARG A 114 1.29 -5.20 17.02
CA ARG A 114 0.45 -6.36 17.33
C ARG A 114 0.51 -7.37 16.19
N GLU A 115 0.02 -8.57 16.46
CA GLU A 115 -0.21 -9.57 15.42
C GLU A 115 -1.19 -9.03 14.37
N MET A 116 -0.92 -9.33 13.11
CA MET A 116 -1.80 -8.93 12.01
C MET A 116 -3.12 -9.70 12.07
N PRO A 117 -4.25 -9.08 11.68
CA PRO A 117 -5.55 -9.73 11.79
C PRO A 117 -5.69 -10.89 10.80
N VAL A 118 -6.71 -11.73 11.05
CA VAL A 118 -7.07 -12.84 10.17
C VAL A 118 -7.36 -12.29 8.77
N GLY A 119 -6.68 -12.83 7.77
CA GLY A 119 -6.75 -12.35 6.38
C GLY A 119 -5.42 -11.83 5.84
N TYR A 120 -4.45 -11.54 6.71
CA TYR A 120 -3.08 -11.23 6.32
C TYR A 120 -2.20 -12.48 6.41
N GLU A 121 -1.58 -12.87 5.31
CA GLU A 121 -0.58 -13.93 5.23
C GLU A 121 0.80 -13.32 5.06
N GLU A 122 1.75 -13.59 5.97
CA GLU A 122 3.11 -13.11 5.80
C GLU A 122 3.83 -13.87 4.65
N ILE A 123 4.53 -13.13 3.78
CA ILE A 123 5.23 -13.66 2.61
C ILE A 123 6.72 -13.33 2.52
#